data_AF-A0A5E8BFI1-F1
#
_entry.id   AF-A0A5E8BFI1-F1
#
_cell.length_a   1.000
_cell.length_b   1.000
_cell.length_c   1.000
_cell.angle_alpha   90.00
_cell.angle_beta   90.00
_cell.angle_gamma   90.00
#
_symmetry.space_group_name_H-M   'P 1'
#
loop_
_entity.id
_entity.type
_entity.pdbx_description
1 polymer ?
#
loop_
_entity_poly.entity_id
_entity_poly.type
_entity_poly.pdbx_seq_one_letter_code
_entity_poly.pdbx_strand_id
1 'polypeptide(L)'
;MSNIDKEYPLVLQLILAQLVIEQGTDAFRSIAESLERHPMLQNIPERKMTATKCRSLYLEMIKKEGLELNSGDTGVNSSRDSEGSSINKESGVSHSPSPSLSSSSTTPSSSSAAATATATATATAKKKKMVTPELRLAQILYMSYTEELIQDMHQDETEFVTTYRELEDLQRQAEALKGTE
;
A
#
# COMPACT_ATOMS: atom_id res chain seq x y z
N MET A 1 -14.94 -19.02 11.23
CA MET A 1 -15.33 -17.69 10.71
C MET A 1 -15.25 -16.69 11.85
N SER A 2 -14.34 -15.72 11.70
CA SER A 2 -14.20 -14.63 12.67
C SER A 2 -15.36 -13.64 12.52
N ASN A 3 -15.64 -12.81 13.53
CA ASN A 3 -16.78 -11.87 13.46
C ASN A 3 -16.61 -10.86 12.32
N ILE A 4 -15.39 -10.49 11.95
CA ILE A 4 -15.11 -9.56 10.84
C ILE A 4 -15.48 -10.12 9.47
N ASP A 5 -15.40 -11.44 9.26
CA ASP A 5 -15.74 -12.08 7.98
C ASP A 5 -17.24 -11.99 7.67
N LYS A 6 -18.05 -11.82 8.71
CA LYS A 6 -19.51 -11.66 8.59
C LYS A 6 -19.92 -10.19 8.50
N GLU A 7 -19.12 -9.30 9.08
CA GLU A 7 -19.43 -7.88 9.18
C GLU A 7 -18.91 -7.08 7.99
N TYR A 8 -17.80 -7.49 7.36
CA TYR A 8 -17.17 -6.74 6.27
C TYR A 8 -16.88 -7.65 5.07
N PRO A 9 -17.37 -7.30 3.86
CA PRO A 9 -17.04 -8.03 2.64
C PRO A 9 -15.53 -8.09 2.40
N LEU A 10 -15.06 -9.18 1.81
CA LEU A 10 -13.64 -9.41 1.57
C LEU A 10 -13.01 -8.32 0.70
N VAL A 11 -13.72 -7.85 -0.33
CA VAL A 11 -13.25 -6.76 -1.20
C VAL A 11 -13.00 -5.46 -0.43
N LEU A 12 -13.80 -5.16 0.61
CA LEU A 12 -13.61 -4.00 1.47
C LEU A 12 -12.36 -4.16 2.34
N GLN A 13 -12.17 -5.35 2.91
CA GLN A 13 -10.98 -5.70 3.70
C GLN A 13 -9.70 -5.56 2.86
N LEU A 14 -9.72 -6.08 1.62
CA LEU A 14 -8.61 -6.00 0.67
C LEU A 14 -8.26 -4.56 0.31
N ILE A 15 -9.25 -3.75 -0.07
CA ILE A 15 -9.02 -2.34 -0.43
C ILE A 15 -8.48 -1.56 0.78
N LEU A 16 -9.00 -1.81 1.99
CA LEU A 16 -8.46 -1.21 3.21
C LEU A 16 -6.97 -1.57 3.40
N ALA A 17 -6.61 -2.85 3.30
CA ALA A 17 -5.22 -3.28 3.45
C ALA A 17 -4.31 -2.63 2.41
N GLN A 18 -4.77 -2.50 1.17
CA GLN A 18 -4.00 -1.83 0.11
C GLN A 18 -3.83 -0.33 0.35
N LEU A 19 -4.88 0.37 0.78
CA LEU A 19 -4.78 1.79 1.13
C LEU A 19 -3.83 2.03 2.32
N VAL A 20 -3.75 1.10 3.28
CA VAL A 20 -2.78 1.17 4.37
C VAL A 20 -1.33 0.99 3.86
N ILE A 21 -1.10 0.13 2.86
CA ILE A 21 0.22 0.02 2.21
C ILE A 21 0.59 1.32 1.50
N GLU A 22 -0.36 1.92 0.79
CA GLU A 22 -0.12 3.10 -0.04
C GLU A 22 0.06 4.39 0.78
N GLN A 23 -0.75 4.55 1.83
CA GLN A 23 -0.81 5.80 2.60
C GLN A 23 -0.14 5.70 3.98
N GLY A 24 0.12 4.47 4.46
CA GLY A 24 0.67 4.21 5.79
C GLY A 24 -0.38 4.10 6.90
N THR A 25 0.03 3.52 8.03
CA THR A 25 -0.83 3.27 9.21
C THR A 25 -1.21 4.52 9.99
N ASP A 26 -0.60 5.68 9.70
CA ASP A 26 -0.96 6.94 10.34
C ASP A 26 -2.07 7.71 9.59
N ALA A 27 -2.42 7.27 8.38
CA ALA A 27 -3.30 8.00 7.47
C ALA A 27 -4.78 7.56 7.51
N PHE A 28 -5.24 6.92 8.59
CA PHE A 28 -6.60 6.32 8.65
C PHE A 28 -7.76 7.28 8.37
N ARG A 29 -7.58 8.59 8.60
CA ARG A 29 -8.57 9.60 8.21
C ARG A 29 -8.71 9.69 6.68
N SER A 30 -7.58 9.83 5.98
CA SER A 30 -7.54 9.87 4.51
C SER A 30 -8.01 8.53 3.91
N ILE A 31 -7.65 7.42 4.54
CA ILE A 31 -8.07 6.08 4.13
C ILE A 31 -9.60 5.93 4.24
N ALA A 32 -10.23 6.39 5.34
CA ALA A 32 -11.68 6.35 5.49
C ALA A 32 -12.39 7.14 4.38
N GLU A 33 -11.90 8.34 4.06
CA GLU A 33 -12.42 9.15 2.95
C GLU A 33 -12.21 8.47 1.58
N SER A 34 -11.08 7.78 1.39
CA SER A 34 -10.78 7.02 0.18
C SER A 34 -11.72 5.83 0.01
N LEU A 35 -11.99 5.08 1.09
CA LEU A 35 -12.92 3.95 1.09
C LEU A 35 -14.35 4.38 0.74
N GLU A 36 -14.82 5.49 1.32
CA GLU A 36 -16.18 5.99 1.07
C GLU A 36 -16.43 6.29 -0.42
N ARG A 37 -15.41 6.78 -1.12
CA ARG A 37 -15.47 7.19 -2.52
C ARG A 37 -15.00 6.11 -3.50
N HIS A 38 -14.58 4.95 -3.01
CA HIS A 38 -13.98 3.92 -3.87
C HIS A 38 -15.03 3.32 -4.84
N PRO A 39 -14.75 3.27 -6.16
CA PRO A 39 -15.73 2.86 -7.16
C PRO A 39 -16.21 1.41 -6.97
N MET A 40 -15.31 0.50 -6.58
CA MET A 40 -15.69 -0.90 -6.34
C MET A 40 -16.53 -1.12 -5.08
N LEU A 41 -16.65 -0.11 -4.21
CA LEU A 41 -17.36 -0.23 -2.94
C LEU A 41 -18.75 0.42 -2.98
N GLN A 42 -19.21 0.96 -4.13
CA GLN A 42 -20.43 1.77 -4.21
C GLN A 42 -21.71 1.09 -3.68
N ASN A 43 -21.76 -0.24 -3.69
CA ASN A 43 -22.89 -1.03 -3.19
C ASN A 43 -22.69 -1.59 -1.76
N ILE A 44 -21.56 -1.28 -1.11
CA ILE A 44 -21.21 -1.77 0.22
C ILE A 44 -21.44 -0.63 1.23
N PRO A 45 -22.49 -0.65 2.07
CA PRO A 45 -22.77 0.43 3.02
C PRO A 45 -21.67 0.56 4.08
N GLU A 46 -21.02 -0.54 4.44
CA GLU A 46 -19.92 -0.60 5.42
C GLU A 46 -18.70 0.22 5.00
N ARG A 47 -18.59 0.61 3.71
CA ARG A 47 -17.53 1.53 3.25
C ARG A 47 -17.53 2.86 3.99
N LYS A 48 -18.70 3.28 4.49
CA LYS A 48 -18.85 4.50 5.29
C LYS A 48 -18.47 4.19 6.73
N MET A 49 -17.20 4.43 7.06
CA MET A 49 -16.68 4.16 8.39
C MET A 49 -15.78 5.30 8.87
N THR A 50 -15.65 5.45 10.19
CA THR A 50 -14.77 6.45 10.78
C THR A 50 -13.31 5.98 10.75
N ALA A 51 -12.36 6.90 10.86
CA ALA A 51 -10.94 6.58 10.94
C ALA A 51 -10.61 5.57 12.06
N THR A 52 -11.25 5.72 13.22
CA THR A 52 -11.12 4.78 14.34
C THR A 52 -11.58 3.39 13.95
N LYS A 53 -12.70 3.29 13.24
CA LYS A 53 -13.26 2.02 12.78
C LYS A 53 -12.38 1.36 11.71
N CYS A 54 -11.85 2.13 10.76
CA CYS A 54 -10.83 1.63 9.81
C CYS A 54 -9.62 1.04 10.53
N ARG A 55 -9.11 1.76 11.53
CA ARG A 55 -7.95 1.32 12.32
C ARG A 55 -8.26 0.04 13.09
N SER A 56 -9.40 -0.01 13.78
CA SER A 56 -9.82 -1.22 14.52
C SER A 56 -9.95 -2.43 13.59
N LEU A 57 -10.62 -2.27 12.44
CA LEU A 57 -10.76 -3.33 11.45
C LEU A 57 -9.40 -3.81 10.94
N TYR A 58 -8.51 -2.88 10.57
CA TYR A 58 -7.16 -3.22 10.12
C TYR A 58 -6.36 -4.00 11.18
N LEU A 59 -6.37 -3.55 12.43
CA LEU A 59 -5.67 -4.24 13.53
C LEU A 59 -6.26 -5.62 13.81
N GLU A 60 -7.58 -5.78 13.67
CA GLU A 60 -8.24 -7.07 13.84
C GLU A 60 -7.87 -8.04 12.72
N MET A 61 -7.77 -7.58 11.47
CA MET A 61 -7.26 -8.38 10.35
C MET A 61 -5.82 -8.84 10.58
N ILE A 62 -4.94 -7.93 10.99
CA ILE A 62 -3.53 -8.26 11.32
C ILE A 62 -3.46 -9.34 12.41
N LYS A 63 -4.24 -9.16 13.49
CA LYS A 63 -4.32 -10.13 14.59
C LYS A 63 -4.86 -11.48 14.14
N LYS A 64 -5.91 -11.49 13.30
CA LYS A 64 -6.53 -12.72 12.78
C LYS A 64 -5.53 -13.55 11.98
N GLU A 65 -4.74 -12.89 11.13
CA GLU A 65 -3.73 -13.54 10.29
C GLU A 65 -2.43 -13.86 11.06
N GLY A 66 -2.39 -13.61 12.38
CA GLY A 66 -1.21 -13.88 13.21
C GLY A 66 0.00 -13.03 12.83
N LEU A 67 -0.22 -11.85 12.24
CA LEU A 67 0.84 -10.95 11.82
C LEU A 67 1.20 -10.03 12.99
N GLU A 68 2.50 -9.91 13.28
CA GLU A 68 2.99 -8.96 14.27
C GLU A 68 3.31 -7.63 13.59
N LEU A 69 2.71 -6.53 14.07
CA LEU A 69 3.17 -5.20 13.69
C LEU A 69 4.56 -5.03 14.29
N ASN A 70 5.59 -4.94 13.44
CA ASN A 70 6.94 -4.63 13.89
C ASN A 70 6.95 -3.22 14.50
N SER A 71 6.62 -3.12 15.78
CA SER A 71 6.79 -1.90 16.57
C SER A 71 8.28 -1.74 16.88
N GLY A 72 9.00 -1.14 15.94
CA GLY A 72 10.36 -0.65 16.17
C GLY A 72 11.48 -1.58 15.70
N ASP A 73 11.99 -1.30 14.50
CA ASP A 73 13.43 -1.40 14.26
C ASP A 73 14.11 -0.27 15.04
N THR A 74 14.19 -0.39 16.37
CA THR A 74 15.27 0.27 17.10
C THR A 74 16.50 -0.57 16.85
N GLY A 75 17.24 -0.21 15.80
CA GLY A 75 18.52 -0.79 15.48
C GLY A 75 19.45 -0.72 16.70
N VAL A 76 19.51 -1.80 17.46
CA VAL A 76 20.60 -2.10 18.37
C VAL A 76 21.41 -3.18 17.66
N ASN A 77 22.39 -2.72 16.89
CA ASN A 77 23.50 -3.55 16.44
C ASN A 77 24.08 -4.26 17.66
N SER A 78 23.74 -5.53 17.87
CA SER A 78 24.57 -6.43 18.68
C SER A 78 25.79 -6.81 17.86
N SER A 79 26.68 -5.82 17.66
CA SER A 79 28.00 -6.03 17.11
C SER A 79 28.85 -6.64 18.22
N ARG A 80 29.10 -7.93 18.10
CA ARG A 80 30.18 -8.62 18.80
C ARG A 80 31.46 -8.45 17.97
N ASP A 81 32.55 -8.28 18.71
CA ASP A 81 33.95 -8.55 18.36
C ASP A 81 34.84 -7.34 18.01
N SER A 82 35.64 -7.01 19.04
CA SER A 82 37.10 -6.89 19.06
C SER A 82 37.86 -5.77 18.33
N GLU A 83 38.54 -4.99 19.19
CA GLU A 83 39.93 -4.52 19.14
C GLU A 83 40.42 -3.61 17.99
N GLY A 84 41.03 -2.49 18.38
CA GLY A 84 41.87 -1.71 17.46
C GLY A 84 42.14 -0.28 17.89
N SER A 85 43.09 -0.12 18.81
CA SER A 85 43.72 1.13 19.25
C SER A 85 44.25 2.02 18.11
N SER A 86 44.24 3.35 18.33
CA SER A 86 45.38 4.30 18.14
C SER A 86 45.08 5.61 17.36
N ILE A 87 45.06 6.71 18.14
CA ILE A 87 45.74 8.02 17.96
C ILE A 87 46.09 8.52 16.54
N ASN A 88 45.67 9.77 16.24
CA ASN A 88 46.62 10.86 15.93
C ASN A 88 46.00 12.27 16.08
N LYS A 89 46.88 13.18 16.52
CA LYS A 89 46.73 14.60 16.88
C LYS A 89 47.02 15.53 15.68
N GLU A 90 46.81 16.83 15.95
CA GLU A 90 47.29 18.06 15.27
C GLU A 90 46.36 18.61 14.18
N SER A 91 45.67 19.75 14.36
CA SER A 91 46.07 21.12 14.74
C SER A 91 46.87 21.85 13.65
N GLY A 92 46.24 22.85 13.04
CA GLY A 92 46.83 23.78 12.07
C GLY A 92 45.93 24.98 11.87
N VAL A 93 46.08 25.97 12.77
CA VAL A 93 45.49 27.31 12.72
C VAL A 93 46.34 28.22 11.82
N SER A 94 45.75 29.33 11.35
CA SER A 94 46.39 30.61 10.93
C SER A 94 46.53 30.81 9.42
N HIS A 95 46.34 31.98 8.78
CA HIS A 95 45.86 33.32 9.12
C HIS A 95 45.64 34.05 7.77
N SER A 96 44.62 34.92 7.67
CA SER A 96 44.61 36.02 6.68
C SER A 96 45.55 37.15 7.14
N PRO A 97 46.07 37.98 6.22
CA PRO A 97 45.47 39.31 6.04
C PRO A 97 45.49 39.90 4.60
N SER A 98 44.57 40.85 4.38
CA SER A 98 44.38 41.79 3.24
C SER A 98 45.54 42.80 3.06
N PRO A 99 45.45 43.90 2.27
CA PRO A 99 44.58 44.30 1.14
C PRO A 99 45.37 44.85 -0.09
N SER A 100 44.71 45.12 -1.20
CA SER A 100 45.23 46.06 -2.22
C SER A 100 44.13 46.92 -2.83
N LEU A 101 44.33 48.23 -2.73
CA LEU A 101 43.52 49.32 -3.27
C LEU A 101 43.83 49.49 -4.75
N SER A 102 42.82 49.75 -5.58
CA SER A 102 42.85 50.84 -6.58
C SER A 102 41.50 51.01 -7.28
N SER A 103 41.16 52.28 -7.42
CA SER A 103 39.92 52.90 -7.88
C SER A 103 39.69 52.72 -9.38
N SER A 104 38.42 52.64 -9.82
CA SER A 104 37.87 53.45 -10.93
C SER A 104 36.35 53.24 -11.08
N SER A 105 35.71 54.36 -11.39
CA SER A 105 34.28 54.63 -11.58
C SER A 105 33.61 53.86 -12.72
N THR A 106 32.35 53.45 -12.53
CA THR A 106 31.15 53.93 -13.28
C THR A 106 29.94 52.99 -13.05
N THR A 107 28.82 53.59 -12.64
CA THR A 107 27.44 53.03 -12.71
C THR A 107 26.98 52.91 -14.18
N PRO A 108 25.96 52.09 -14.57
CA PRO A 108 24.73 51.79 -13.82
C PRO A 108 24.09 50.39 -14.00
N SER A 109 23.05 50.14 -13.20
CA SER A 109 21.84 49.34 -13.48
C SER A 109 21.87 47.81 -13.61
N SER A 110 20.80 47.24 -13.04
CA SER A 110 20.23 45.90 -13.23
C SER A 110 20.75 44.80 -12.30
N SER A 111 19.94 44.54 -11.27
CA SER A 111 20.10 43.50 -10.28
C SER A 111 20.13 42.09 -10.90
N SER A 112 21.15 41.37 -10.44
CA SER A 112 21.60 40.04 -10.82
C SER A 112 20.60 38.92 -10.52
N ALA A 113 20.65 37.91 -11.38
CA ALA A 113 20.13 36.57 -11.18
C ALA A 113 20.73 35.88 -9.93
N ALA A 114 19.96 34.98 -9.33
CA ALA A 114 20.47 33.91 -8.48
C ALA A 114 19.61 32.65 -8.69
N ALA A 115 20.06 31.79 -9.60
CA ALA A 115 19.60 30.41 -9.72
C ALA A 115 20.34 29.58 -8.66
N THR A 116 19.63 29.12 -7.64
CA THR A 116 20.15 28.17 -6.65
C THR A 116 19.94 26.76 -7.18
N ALA A 117 20.97 26.16 -7.77
CA ALA A 117 21.01 24.74 -8.10
C ALA A 117 21.46 23.95 -6.85
N THR A 118 20.52 23.43 -6.07
CA THR A 118 20.81 22.48 -4.99
C THR A 118 20.85 21.07 -5.58
N ALA A 119 22.05 20.54 -5.80
CA ALA A 119 22.27 19.14 -6.15
C ALA A 119 22.18 18.28 -4.89
N THR A 120 21.01 17.70 -4.61
CA THR A 120 20.85 16.67 -3.57
C THR A 120 21.23 15.31 -4.14
N ALA A 121 22.44 14.86 -3.85
CA ALA A 121 22.90 13.51 -4.14
C ALA A 121 22.09 12.49 -3.31
N THR A 122 21.17 11.78 -3.96
CA THR A 122 20.41 10.69 -3.33
C THR A 122 21.20 9.39 -3.46
N ALA A 123 21.88 9.00 -2.38
CA ALA A 123 22.52 7.69 -2.25
C ALA A 123 21.47 6.59 -2.25
N THR A 124 21.41 5.82 -3.34
CA THR A 124 20.52 4.65 -3.48
C THR A 124 21.13 3.46 -2.77
N ALA A 125 20.87 3.36 -1.46
CA ALA A 125 21.11 2.13 -0.72
C ALA A 125 20.05 1.10 -1.13
N LYS A 126 20.47 0.00 -1.79
CA LYS A 126 19.63 -1.17 -2.07
C LYS A 126 19.24 -1.85 -0.75
N LYS A 127 18.18 -1.37 -0.09
CA LYS A 127 17.54 -2.07 1.03
C LYS A 127 16.94 -3.38 0.52
N LYS A 128 17.33 -4.51 1.10
CA LYS A 128 16.53 -5.74 1.05
C LYS A 128 15.14 -5.37 1.54
N LYS A 129 14.14 -5.42 0.65
CA LYS A 129 12.76 -5.04 0.96
C LYS A 129 12.21 -6.11 1.92
N MET A 130 12.29 -5.87 3.23
CA MET A 130 11.62 -6.73 4.20
C MET A 130 10.12 -6.68 3.89
N VAL A 131 9.49 -7.85 3.80
CA VAL A 131 8.05 -7.96 3.63
C VAL A 131 7.41 -7.40 4.90
N THR A 132 6.69 -6.29 4.76
CA THR A 132 6.02 -5.67 5.91
C THR A 132 4.73 -6.43 6.21
N PRO A 133 4.23 -6.39 7.46
CA PRO A 133 2.96 -7.02 7.84
C PRO A 133 1.79 -6.56 6.97
N GLU A 134 1.77 -5.27 6.59
CA GLU A 134 0.78 -4.68 5.68
C GLU A 134 0.79 -5.41 4.32
N LEU A 135 1.98 -5.57 3.73
CA LEU A 135 2.15 -6.24 2.44
C LEU A 135 1.74 -7.71 2.52
N ARG A 136 2.06 -8.38 3.63
CA ARG A 136 1.68 -9.76 3.85
C ARG A 136 0.17 -9.92 3.98
N LEU A 137 -0.48 -9.03 4.73
CA LEU A 137 -1.93 -9.02 4.88
C LEU A 137 -2.63 -8.83 3.54
N ALA A 138 -2.23 -7.82 2.75
CA ALA A 138 -2.84 -7.60 1.44
C ALA A 138 -2.64 -8.78 0.49
N GLN A 139 -1.48 -9.46 0.54
CA GLN A 139 -1.25 -10.67 -0.24
C GLN A 139 -2.20 -11.81 0.15
N ILE A 140 -2.40 -12.03 1.46
CA ILE A 140 -3.34 -13.06 1.95
C ILE A 140 -4.75 -12.74 1.46
N LEU A 141 -5.22 -11.51 1.68
CA LEU A 141 -6.56 -11.08 1.29
C LEU A 141 -6.77 -11.15 -0.24
N TYR A 142 -5.74 -10.81 -1.02
CA TYR A 142 -5.80 -10.92 -2.48
C TYR A 142 -5.98 -12.37 -2.93
N MET A 143 -5.23 -13.31 -2.35
CA MET A 143 -5.37 -14.73 -2.66
C MET A 143 -6.75 -15.26 -2.29
N SER A 144 -7.23 -14.94 -1.09
CA SER A 144 -8.60 -15.30 -0.68
C SER A 144 -9.66 -14.75 -1.62
N TYR A 145 -9.52 -13.50 -2.06
CA TYR A 145 -10.48 -12.88 -2.98
C TYR A 145 -10.45 -13.53 -4.36
N THR A 146 -9.28 -13.89 -4.86
CA THR A 146 -9.17 -14.62 -6.13
C THR A 146 -9.75 -16.03 -6.06
N GLU A 147 -9.63 -16.71 -4.92
CA GLU A 147 -10.24 -18.02 -4.70
C GLU A 147 -11.77 -17.93 -4.67
N GLU A 148 -12.34 -16.93 -3.98
CA GLU A 148 -13.78 -16.67 -3.96
C GLU A 148 -14.31 -16.39 -5.37
N LEU A 149 -13.62 -15.55 -6.15
CA LEU A 149 -14.00 -15.25 -7.52
C LEU A 149 -13.96 -16.49 -8.45
N ILE A 150 -12.97 -17.36 -8.28
CA ILE A 150 -12.89 -18.61 -9.06
C ILE A 150 -14.05 -19.54 -8.69
N GLN A 151 -14.43 -19.61 -7.41
CA GLN A 151 -15.57 -20.41 -6.97
C GLN A 151 -16.88 -19.88 -7.54
N ASP A 152 -17.09 -18.57 -7.51
CA ASP A 152 -18.27 -17.92 -8.09
C ASP A 152 -18.37 -18.21 -9.59
N MET A 153 -17.26 -18.10 -10.33
CA MET A 153 -17.24 -18.42 -11.76
C MET A 153 -17.59 -19.88 -12.04
N HIS A 154 -17.11 -20.83 -11.24
CA HIS A 154 -17.46 -22.24 -11.38
C HIS A 154 -18.92 -22.52 -11.04
N GLN A 155 -19.47 -21.80 -10.07
CA GLN A 155 -20.88 -21.89 -9.72
C GLN A 155 -21.74 -21.37 -10.87
N ASP A 156 -21.41 -20.19 -11.42
CA ASP A 156 -22.09 -19.61 -12.59
C ASP A 156 -22.04 -20.56 -13.79
N GLU A 157 -20.89 -21.19 -14.06
CA GLU A 157 -20.74 -22.19 -15.12
C GLU A 157 -21.69 -23.37 -14.90
N THR A 158 -21.76 -23.87 -13.67
CA THR A 158 -22.61 -25.02 -13.30
C THR A 158 -24.09 -24.68 -13.47
N GLU A 159 -24.50 -23.50 -13.00
CA GLU A 159 -25.89 -23.01 -13.13
C GLU A 159 -26.27 -22.79 -14.58
N PHE A 160 -25.37 -22.21 -15.37
CA PHE A 160 -25.58 -22.01 -16.80
C PHE A 160 -25.78 -23.34 -17.53
N VAL A 161 -24.89 -24.31 -17.33
CA VAL A 161 -24.99 -25.64 -17.98
C VAL A 161 -26.28 -26.35 -17.59
N THR A 162 -26.66 -26.26 -16.31
CA THR A 162 -27.91 -26.87 -15.81
C THR A 162 -29.12 -26.25 -16.48
N THR A 163 -29.23 -24.92 -16.44
CA THR A 163 -30.35 -24.17 -17.04
C THR A 163 -30.44 -24.40 -18.55
N TYR A 164 -29.29 -24.44 -19.23
CA TYR A 164 -29.25 -24.69 -20.68
C TYR A 164 -29.76 -26.09 -21.04
N ARG A 165 -29.39 -27.12 -20.29
CA ARG A 165 -29.91 -28.49 -20.52
C ARG A 165 -31.41 -28.59 -20.29
N GLU A 166 -31.92 -27.94 -19.24
CA GLU A 166 -33.36 -27.88 -18.98
C GLU A 166 -34.13 -27.22 -20.14
N LEU A 167 -33.56 -26.16 -20.72
CA LEU A 167 -34.13 -25.51 -21.90
C LEU A 167 -34.12 -26.41 -23.14
N GLU A 168 -33.03 -27.13 -23.39
CA GLU A 168 -32.98 -28.10 -24.51
C GLU A 168 -34.02 -29.21 -24.34
N ASP A 169 -34.20 -29.72 -23.12
CA ASP A 169 -35.18 -30.77 -22.83
C ASP A 169 -36.62 -30.25 -23.03
N LEU A 170 -36.91 -29.03 -22.60
CA LEU A 170 -38.21 -28.38 -22.84
C LEU A 170 -38.46 -28.15 -24.34
N GLN A 171 -37.44 -27.75 -25.10
CA GLN A 171 -37.56 -27.58 -26.54
C GLN A 171 -37.86 -28.91 -27.24
N ARG A 172 -37.15 -29.98 -26.89
CA ARG A 172 -37.40 -31.33 -27.45
C ARG A 172 -38.81 -31.82 -27.12
N GLN A 173 -39.28 -31.60 -25.90
CA GLN A 173 -40.67 -31.94 -25.52
C GLN A 173 -41.69 -31.16 -26.34
N ALA A 174 -41.47 -29.86 -26.56
CA ALA A 174 -42.35 -29.02 -27.36
C ALA A 174 -42.37 -29.44 -28.85
N GLU A 175 -41.23 -29.82 -29.42
CA GLU A 175 -41.14 -30.33 -30.79
C GLU A 175 -41.81 -31.69 -30.95
N ALA A 176 -41.62 -32.60 -29.99
CA ALA A 176 -42.27 -33.91 -29.98
C ALA A 176 -43.80 -33.80 -29.95
N LEU A 177 -44.35 -32.85 -29.19
CA LEU A 177 -45.79 -32.59 -29.14
C LEU A 177 -46.35 -31.99 -30.44
N LYS A 178 -45.56 -31.23 -31.20
CA LYS A 178 -45.99 -30.67 -32.49
C LYS A 178 -45.97 -31.68 -33.64
N GLY A 179 -45.17 -32.73 -33.53
CA GLY A 179 -45.08 -33.79 -34.55
C GLY A 179 -46.21 -34.83 -34.48
N THR A 180 -47.13 -34.72 -33.53
CA THR A 180 -48.25 -35.65 -33.31
C THR A 180 -49.62 -35.14 -33.79
N GLU A 181 -49.66 -33.98 -34.46
CA GLU A 181 -50.85 -33.45 -35.17
C GLU A 181 -50.76 -33.70 -36.68
#